data_AF-A0A436S1J2-F1
#
_entry.id   AF-A0A436S1J2-F1
#
_cell.length_a   1.000
_cell.length_b   1.000
_cell.length_c   1.000
_cell.angle_alpha   90.00
_cell.angle_beta   90.00
_cell.angle_gamma   90.00
#
_symmetry.space_group_name_H-M   'P 1'
#
loop_
_entity.id
_entity.type
_entity.pdbx_description
1 polymer ?
#
loop_
_entity_poly.entity_id
_entity_poly.type
_entity_poly.pdbx_seq_one_letter_code
_entity_poly.pdbx_strand_id
1 'polypeptide(L)'
;VLVNRGFVPQERKAEFQQESGGPRSPTAIDGLLRISEPGGGFLRSNDPAANRWYSRDVAAIAKARGLTDVAPYFIDAGASGADSWPRGGLTVVTFRNSHLVYALTWFALAAMLAIVIARPIFARRRKRDAAR
;
A
#
# COMPACT_ATOMS: atom_id res chain seq x y z
N VAL A 1 12.21 3.94 17.54
CA VAL A 1 11.17 3.68 16.49
C VAL A 1 11.03 2.17 16.32
N LEU A 2 9.80 1.63 16.26
CA LEU A 2 9.60 0.22 15.94
C LEU A 2 9.61 0.00 14.42
N VAL A 3 10.21 -1.11 13.97
CA VAL A 3 10.32 -1.45 12.55
C VAL A 3 9.78 -2.87 12.33
N ASN A 4 8.76 -3.00 11.48
CA ASN A 4 8.37 -4.27 10.92
C ASN A 4 9.32 -4.59 9.76
N ARG A 5 10.31 -5.46 10.03
CA ARG A 5 11.33 -5.88 9.04
C ARG A 5 10.77 -6.82 7.98
N GLY A 6 9.55 -7.35 8.17
CA GLY A 6 8.94 -8.29 7.25
C GLY A 6 8.69 -9.68 7.83
N PHE A 7 8.40 -10.62 6.95
CA PHE A 7 8.02 -11.98 7.31
C PHE A 7 9.22 -12.93 7.33
N VAL A 8 9.26 -13.83 8.32
CA VAL A 8 10.17 -14.97 8.38
C VAL A 8 9.32 -16.24 8.41
N PRO A 9 9.55 -17.19 7.50
CA PRO A 9 8.80 -18.44 7.45
C PRO A 9 9.26 -19.36 8.59
N GLN A 10 8.40 -20.30 8.96
CA GLN A 10 8.60 -21.11 10.17
C GLN A 10 9.91 -21.93 10.11
N GLU A 11 10.29 -22.38 8.92
CA GLU A 11 11.48 -23.19 8.66
C GLU A 11 12.78 -22.42 8.95
N ARG A 12 12.74 -21.07 8.86
CA ARG A 12 13.88 -20.18 9.09
C ARG A 12 13.87 -19.51 10.47
N LYS A 13 12.88 -19.84 11.31
CA LYS A 13 12.73 -19.20 12.62
C LYS A 13 13.96 -19.38 13.51
N ALA A 14 14.54 -20.59 13.53
CA ALA A 14 15.70 -20.90 14.37
C ALA A 14 16.94 -20.10 13.94
N GLU A 15 17.23 -20.07 12.63
CA GLU A 15 18.29 -19.28 12.02
C GLU A 15 18.14 -17.79 12.37
N PHE A 16 16.95 -17.22 12.16
CA PHE A 16 16.68 -15.83 12.48
C PHE A 16 16.85 -15.50 13.97
N GLN A 17 16.42 -16.39 14.87
CA GLN A 17 16.60 -16.19 16.31
C GLN A 17 18.07 -16.19 16.73
N GLN A 18 18.93 -16.92 16.02
CA GLN A 18 20.38 -16.92 16.25
C GLN A 18 21.05 -15.65 15.69
N GLU A 19 20.58 -15.16 14.54
CA GLU A 19 21.06 -13.92 13.92
C GLU A 19 20.57 -12.63 14.61
N SER A 20 19.73 -12.74 15.65
CA SER A 20 19.01 -11.64 16.31
C SER A 20 19.89 -10.65 17.11
N GLY A 21 21.09 -10.32 16.62
CA GLY A 21 21.81 -9.10 16.98
C GLY A 21 21.26 -7.93 16.17
N GLY A 22 20.69 -6.92 16.83
CA GLY A 22 20.36 -5.66 16.16
C GLY A 22 21.59 -5.04 15.48
N PRO A 23 21.39 -4.16 14.48
CA PRO A 23 22.51 -3.47 13.86
C PRO A 23 23.38 -2.79 14.91
N ARG A 24 24.69 -3.02 14.84
CA ARG A 24 25.67 -2.48 15.81
C ARG A 24 25.99 -1.00 15.56
N SER A 25 25.47 -0.41 14.48
CA SER A 25 25.68 0.96 14.06
C SER A 25 24.35 1.62 13.64
N PRO A 26 24.28 2.97 13.65
CA PRO A 26 23.14 3.69 13.09
C PRO A 26 22.85 3.21 11.66
N THR A 27 21.58 2.88 11.40
CA THR A 27 21.14 2.30 10.13
C THR A 27 20.01 3.14 9.55
N ALA A 28 20.12 3.51 8.26
CA ALA A 28 19.03 4.13 7.52
C ALA A 28 18.00 3.06 7.12
N ILE A 29 16.72 3.36 7.34
CA ILE A 29 15.60 2.46 7.02
C ILE A 29 14.63 3.22 6.13
N ASP A 30 14.48 2.76 4.88
CA ASP A 30 13.44 3.21 3.98
C ASP A 30 12.19 2.33 4.14
N GLY A 31 11.03 2.97 4.24
CA GLY A 31 9.78 2.26 4.48
C GLY A 31 8.56 3.16 4.59
N LEU A 32 7.43 2.52 4.87
CA LEU A 32 6.14 3.21 5.04
C LEU A 32 5.91 3.53 6.51
N LEU A 33 5.63 4.79 6.82
CA LEU A 33 5.16 5.19 8.14
C LEU A 33 3.73 4.72 8.35
N ARG A 34 3.47 4.10 9.51
CA ARG A 34 2.16 3.59 9.90
C ARG A 34 1.84 4.03 11.32
N ILE A 35 0.64 4.56 11.51
CA ILE A 35 0.13 4.94 12.83
C ILE A 35 -0.13 3.69 13.67
N SER A 36 0.07 3.80 14.99
CA SER A 36 -0.24 2.74 15.94
C SER A 36 -1.69 2.28 15.82
N GLU A 37 -1.92 0.98 16.01
CA GLU A 37 -3.24 0.34 15.97
C GLU A 37 -3.57 -0.21 17.38
N PRO A 38 -4.08 0.63 18.31
CA PRO A 38 -4.26 0.25 19.70
C PRO A 38 -5.41 -0.74 19.90
N GLY A 39 -5.28 -1.60 20.91
CA GLY A 39 -6.40 -2.43 21.40
C GLY A 39 -6.64 -3.78 20.68
N GLY A 40 -5.82 -4.13 19.69
CA GLY A 40 -5.96 -5.39 18.95
C GLY A 40 -6.68 -5.25 17.61
N GLY A 41 -6.75 -6.36 16.86
CA GLY A 41 -7.52 -6.42 15.61
C GLY A 41 -8.98 -6.74 15.88
N PHE A 42 -9.87 -6.47 14.92
CA PHE A 42 -11.33 -6.67 15.06
C PHE A 42 -11.74 -8.05 15.61
N LEU A 43 -10.97 -9.11 15.31
CA LEU A 43 -11.28 -10.49 15.68
C LEU A 43 -10.38 -11.09 16.77
N ARG A 44 -9.25 -10.44 17.11
CA ARG A 44 -8.24 -11.00 18.03
C ARG A 44 -7.52 -9.90 18.80
N SER A 45 -7.49 -10.05 20.11
CA SER A 45 -6.69 -9.22 21.02
C SER A 45 -5.23 -9.68 21.04
N ASN A 46 -4.31 -8.74 21.21
CA ASN A 46 -2.89 -9.04 21.42
C ASN A 46 -2.69 -9.91 22.67
N ASP A 47 -1.70 -10.79 22.63
CA ASP A 47 -1.25 -11.60 23.76
C ASP A 47 0.25 -11.32 23.99
N PRO A 48 0.55 -10.30 24.81
CA PRO A 48 1.92 -9.92 25.12
C PRO A 48 2.72 -11.02 25.83
N ALA A 49 2.07 -11.81 26.68
CA ALA A 49 2.71 -12.88 27.45
C ALA A 49 3.26 -13.98 26.53
N ALA A 50 2.51 -14.32 25.48
CA ALA A 50 2.97 -15.26 24.44
C ALA A 50 3.70 -14.58 23.27
N ASN A 51 3.95 -13.26 23.35
CA ASN A 51 4.54 -12.44 22.29
C ASN A 51 3.80 -12.59 20.93
N ARG A 52 2.46 -12.65 20.97
CA ARG A 52 1.59 -12.69 19.79
C ARG A 52 0.87 -11.35 19.62
N TRP A 53 1.01 -10.76 18.44
CA TRP A 53 0.48 -9.43 18.14
C TRP A 53 -0.40 -9.52 16.88
N TYR A 54 -1.66 -9.14 17.02
CA TYR A 54 -2.67 -9.13 15.95
C TYR A 54 -3.02 -7.70 15.51
N SER A 55 -2.71 -6.70 16.33
CA SER A 55 -2.56 -5.31 15.90
C SER A 55 -1.16 -4.80 16.21
N ARG A 56 -0.76 -3.76 15.49
CA ARG A 56 0.54 -3.09 15.68
C ARG A 56 0.39 -1.98 16.71
N ASP A 57 -0.01 -2.36 17.91
CA ASP A 57 -0.10 -1.47 19.07
C ASP A 57 1.31 -1.16 19.58
N VAL A 58 1.84 0.00 19.17
CA VAL A 58 3.21 0.42 19.46
C VAL A 58 3.43 0.56 20.97
N ALA A 59 2.44 1.11 21.70
CA ALA A 59 2.55 1.32 23.13
C ALA A 59 2.53 -0.01 23.89
N ALA A 60 1.64 -0.93 23.52
CA ALA A 60 1.58 -2.26 24.13
C ALA A 60 2.85 -3.08 23.86
N ILE A 61 3.38 -3.03 22.61
CA ILE A 61 4.64 -3.70 22.26
C ILE A 61 5.81 -3.11 23.05
N ALA A 62 5.92 -1.77 23.11
CA ALA A 62 6.98 -1.09 23.86
C ALA A 62 6.94 -1.49 25.34
N LYS A 63 5.76 -1.46 25.96
CA LYS A 63 5.57 -1.89 27.35
C LYS A 63 5.98 -3.35 27.58
N ALA A 64 5.53 -4.26 26.73
CA ALA A 64 5.86 -5.69 26.84
C ALA A 64 7.35 -5.98 26.67
N ARG A 65 8.07 -5.11 25.95
CA ARG A 65 9.51 -5.22 25.68
C ARG A 65 10.37 -4.37 26.62
N GLY A 66 9.77 -3.67 27.58
CA GLY A 66 10.49 -2.76 28.49
C GLY A 66 11.15 -1.57 27.79
N LEU A 67 10.66 -1.18 26.62
CA LEU A 67 11.21 -0.07 25.84
C LEU A 67 10.63 1.26 26.32
N THR A 68 11.49 2.27 26.41
CA THR A 68 11.12 3.67 26.68
C THR A 68 11.49 4.54 25.47
N ASP A 69 10.95 5.76 25.40
CA ASP A 69 11.22 6.73 24.31
C ASP A 69 10.97 6.15 22.89
N VAL A 70 9.86 5.45 22.74
CA VAL A 70 9.44 4.88 21.45
C VAL A 70 8.55 5.89 20.73
N ALA A 71 8.88 6.18 19.46
CA ALA A 71 8.04 7.00 18.59
C ALA A 71 6.59 6.45 18.53
N PRO A 72 5.56 7.30 18.44
CA PRO A 72 4.14 6.88 18.48
C PRO A 72 3.63 6.24 17.18
N TYR A 73 4.54 5.72 16.36
CA TYR A 73 4.30 5.10 15.06
C TYR A 73 5.35 4.00 14.82
N PHE A 74 5.12 3.19 13.80
CA PHE A 74 6.08 2.20 13.33
C PHE A 74 6.36 2.37 11.84
N ILE A 75 7.46 1.78 11.39
CA ILE A 75 7.84 1.72 9.97
C ILE A 75 7.65 0.29 9.47
N ASP A 76 6.88 0.10 8.40
CA ASP A 76 6.95 -1.12 7.58
C ASP A 76 8.14 -0.97 6.63
N ALA A 77 9.16 -1.82 6.81
CA ALA A 77 10.36 -1.78 5.98
C ALA A 77 10.03 -2.02 4.51
N GLY A 78 10.72 -1.30 3.63
CA GLY A 78 10.63 -1.47 2.19
C GLY A 78 11.00 -2.88 1.71
N ALA A 79 10.88 -3.11 0.40
CA ALA A 79 11.20 -4.40 -0.20
C ALA A 79 12.64 -4.82 0.14
N SER A 80 12.79 -6.06 0.61
CA SER A 80 14.10 -6.66 0.86
C SER A 80 14.67 -7.26 -0.44
N GLY A 81 15.97 -7.55 -0.45
CA GLY A 81 16.63 -8.24 -1.54
C GLY A 81 16.02 -9.63 -1.83
N ALA A 82 16.20 -10.11 -3.06
CA ALA A 82 15.57 -11.32 -3.57
C ALA A 82 15.91 -12.60 -2.78
N ASP A 83 17.03 -12.63 -2.05
CA ASP A 83 17.43 -13.77 -1.20
C ASP A 83 17.59 -13.40 0.29
N SER A 84 17.16 -12.20 0.69
CA SER A 84 17.29 -11.77 2.08
C SER A 84 16.03 -12.02 2.91
N TRP A 85 16.27 -12.43 4.16
CA TRP A 85 15.26 -12.58 5.21
C TRP A 85 15.57 -11.61 6.36
N PRO A 86 14.56 -11.06 7.05
CA PRO A 86 13.12 -11.15 6.79
C PRO A 86 12.68 -10.52 5.45
N ARG A 87 11.54 -10.97 4.90
CA ARG A 87 10.95 -10.43 3.66
C ARG A 87 10.19 -9.15 3.92
N GLY A 88 10.81 -8.02 3.62
CA GLY A 88 10.21 -6.70 3.68
C GLY A 88 9.24 -6.41 2.52
N GLY A 89 8.61 -5.23 2.52
CA GLY A 89 7.77 -4.78 1.41
C GLY A 89 6.39 -5.46 1.29
N LEU A 90 5.92 -6.13 2.36
CA LEU A 90 4.63 -6.84 2.35
C LEU A 90 3.42 -5.89 2.39
N THR A 91 3.61 -4.65 2.84
CA THR A 91 2.58 -3.62 2.80
C THR A 91 2.60 -2.95 1.43
N VAL A 92 1.72 -3.40 0.53
CA VAL A 92 1.59 -2.84 -0.82
C VAL A 92 0.51 -1.75 -0.83
N VAL A 93 0.93 -0.50 -1.00
CA VAL A 93 0.00 0.63 -1.17
C VAL A 93 -0.26 0.83 -2.66
N THR A 94 -1.50 0.59 -3.09
CA THR A 94 -1.93 0.87 -4.46
C THR A 94 -3.01 1.95 -4.45
N PHE A 95 -2.87 2.93 -5.33
CA PHE A 95 -3.89 3.96 -5.53
C PHE A 95 -4.68 3.62 -6.78
N ARG A 96 -6.02 3.59 -6.65
CA ARG A 96 -6.88 3.34 -7.79
C ARG A 96 -6.75 4.48 -8.80
N ASN A 97 -6.38 4.17 -10.04
CA ASN A 97 -6.28 5.14 -11.11
C ASN A 97 -7.31 4.83 -12.22
N SER A 98 -8.40 5.58 -12.24
CA SER A 98 -9.50 5.42 -13.21
C SER A 98 -9.52 6.51 -14.30
N HIS A 99 -8.46 7.32 -14.42
CA HIS A 99 -8.43 8.48 -15.31
C HIS A 99 -8.62 8.09 -16.78
N LEU A 100 -7.95 7.02 -17.24
CA LEU A 100 -8.08 6.56 -18.63
C LEU A 100 -9.51 6.14 -18.97
N VAL A 101 -10.17 5.38 -18.09
CA VAL A 101 -11.56 4.94 -18.27
C VAL A 101 -12.50 6.15 -18.37
N TYR A 102 -12.31 7.13 -17.49
CA TYR A 102 -13.05 8.38 -17.51
C TYR A 102 -12.83 9.16 -18.81
N ALA A 103 -11.58 9.31 -19.24
CA ALA A 103 -11.24 9.99 -20.48
C ALA A 103 -11.91 9.32 -21.68
N LEU A 104 -11.81 7.99 -21.80
CA LEU A 104 -12.45 7.23 -22.87
C LEU A 104 -13.97 7.42 -22.87
N THR A 105 -14.59 7.38 -21.69
CA THR A 105 -16.05 7.60 -21.56
C THR A 105 -16.43 8.98 -22.07
N TRP A 106 -15.75 10.04 -21.63
CA TRP A 106 -16.05 11.41 -22.05
C TRP A 106 -15.79 11.64 -23.54
N PHE A 107 -14.69 11.14 -24.08
CA PHE A 107 -14.40 11.26 -25.51
C PHE A 107 -15.38 10.47 -26.38
N ALA A 108 -15.82 9.30 -25.94
CA ALA A 108 -16.85 8.52 -26.64
C ALA A 108 -18.20 9.27 -26.66
N LEU A 109 -18.62 9.83 -25.52
CA LEU A 109 -19.83 10.66 -25.43
C LEU A 109 -19.73 11.90 -26.33
N ALA A 110 -18.60 12.60 -26.31
CA ALA A 110 -18.36 13.76 -27.16
C ALA A 110 -18.39 13.40 -28.65
N ALA A 111 -17.78 12.28 -29.04
CA ALA A 111 -17.81 11.80 -30.42
C ALA A 111 -19.22 11.45 -30.88
N MET A 112 -20.01 10.73 -30.07
CA MET A 112 -21.41 10.43 -30.37
C MET A 112 -22.23 11.70 -30.57
N LEU A 113 -22.07 12.69 -29.69
CA LEU A 113 -22.75 13.98 -29.82
C LEU A 113 -22.34 14.72 -31.10
N ALA A 114 -21.04 14.77 -31.40
CA ALA A 114 -20.53 15.41 -32.61
C ALA A 114 -21.08 14.75 -33.89
N ILE A 115 -21.18 13.42 -33.92
CA ILE A 115 -21.77 12.67 -35.05
C ILE A 115 -23.24 13.05 -35.25
N VAL A 116 -24.03 13.11 -34.18
CA VAL A 116 -25.45 13.46 -34.24
C VAL A 116 -25.64 14.88 -34.77
N ILE A 117 -24.84 15.84 -34.32
CA ILE A 117 -24.90 17.24 -34.76
C ILE A 117 -24.44 17.39 -36.22
N ALA A 118 -23.36 16.70 -36.61
CA ALA A 118 -22.75 16.83 -37.92
C ALA A 118 -23.61 16.22 -39.05
N ARG A 119 -24.27 15.08 -38.79
CA ARG A 119 -25.09 14.36 -39.79
C ARG A 119 -26.06 15.24 -40.60
N PRO A 120 -26.97 16.03 -39.99
CA PRO A 120 -27.90 16.86 -40.74
C PRO A 120 -27.21 18.00 -41.51
N ILE A 121 -26.10 18.54 -40.99
CA ILE A 121 -25.33 19.61 -41.66
C ILE A 121 -24.75 19.09 -42.97
N PHE A 122 -24.09 17.94 -42.93
CA PHE A 122 -23.52 17.30 -44.13
C PHE A 122 -24.61 16.85 -45.11
N ALA A 123 -25.74 16.34 -44.61
CA ALA A 123 -26.87 15.97 -45.47
C ALA A 123 -27.49 17.19 -46.20
N ARG A 124 -27.63 18.33 -45.52
CA ARG A 124 -28.15 19.58 -46.12
C ARG A 124 -27.19 20.17 -47.16
N ARG A 125 -25.88 20.17 -46.89
CA ARG A 125 -24.85 20.64 -47.85
C ARG A 125 -24.89 19.83 -49.14
N ARG A 126 -24.91 18.50 -49.04
CA ARG A 126 -24.95 17.59 -50.20
C ARG A 126 -26.17 17.79 -51.10
N LYS A 127 -27.36 18.04 -50.51
CA LYS A 127 -28.58 18.34 -51.29
C LYS A 127 -28.51 19.69 -52.02
N ARG A 128 -27.88 20.71 -51.42
CA ARG A 128 -27.73 22.03 -52.04
C ARG A 128 -26.75 22.02 -53.20
N ASP A 129 -25.66 21.26 -53.08
CA ASP A 129 -24.66 21.13 -54.14
C ASP A 129 -25.21 20.33 -55.35
N ALA A 130 -26.15 19.40 -55.13
CA ALA A 130 -26.83 18.66 -56.20
C ALA A 130 -27.97 19.44 -56.89
N ALA A 131 -28.37 20.61 -56.34
CA ALA A 131 -29.44 21.45 -56.88
C ALA A 131 -28.92 22.68 -57.66
N ARG A 132 -27.60 22.80 -57.84
CA ARG A 132 -26.93 23.79 -58.69
C ARG A 132 -26.40 23.10 -59.93
#